data_AF-A0A534HE20-F1
#
_entry.id   AF-A0A534HE20-F1
#
_cell.length_a   1.000
_cell.length_b   1.000
_cell.length_c   1.000
_cell.angle_alpha   90.00
_cell.angle_beta   90.00
_cell.angle_gamma   90.00
#
_symmetry.space_group_name_H-M   'P 1'
#
loop_
_entity.id
_entity.type
_entity.pdbx_description
1 polymer ?
#
loop_
_entity_poly.entity_id
_entity_poly.type
_entity_poly.pdbx_seq_one_letter_code
_entity_poly.pdbx_strand_id
1 'polypeptide(L)'
;MIALDLSRLLSRAGRGTPTGIDRVELAYAQHLIAAGRSTCFAATTVFGGLGLLPSPEAEAFVAAIGAAWRGEGDSAATNDWRVRWLAWRGHARLATGERPLIARLRAASDRPIYLLVSHHHLERPAVIARLKARARARFVCLIHDVIPIDYPEYAKPGQAENHR
;
A
#
# COMPACT_ATOMS: atom_id res chain seq x y z
N MET A 1 -0.09 16.91 -1.82
CA MET A 1 -0.71 15.72 -1.20
C MET A 1 0.00 14.45 -1.64
N ILE A 2 0.19 13.48 -0.74
CA ILE A 2 0.74 12.15 -1.06
C ILE A 2 -0.34 11.08 -0.88
N ALA A 3 -0.62 10.30 -1.93
CA ALA A 3 -1.39 9.07 -1.86
C ALA A 3 -0.41 7.89 -1.70
N LEU A 4 -0.33 7.33 -0.50
CA LEU A 4 0.48 6.13 -0.25
C LEU A 4 -0.33 4.88 -0.62
N ASP A 5 0.22 4.02 -1.45
CA ASP A 5 -0.35 2.70 -1.71
C ASP A 5 -0.08 1.74 -0.54
N LEU A 6 -1.13 1.11 -0.02
CA LEU A 6 -1.09 0.12 1.07
C LEU A 6 -1.55 -1.27 0.61
N SER A 7 -1.58 -1.52 -0.70
CA SER A 7 -2.08 -2.78 -1.28
C SER A 7 -1.31 -3.97 -0.74
N ARG A 8 0.01 -3.85 -0.60
CA ARG A 8 0.83 -4.92 -0.04
C ARG A 8 0.56 -5.09 1.44
N LEU A 9 0.65 -4.06 2.29
CA LEU A 9 0.33 -4.22 3.71
C LEU A 9 -1.03 -4.89 3.93
N LEU A 10 -2.07 -4.49 3.19
CA LEU A 10 -3.39 -5.14 3.24
C LEU A 10 -3.32 -6.63 2.88
N SER A 11 -2.57 -7.01 1.85
CA SER A 11 -2.39 -8.42 1.46
C SER A 11 -1.56 -9.23 2.47
N ARG A 12 -0.86 -8.56 3.40
CA ARG A 12 -0.11 -9.17 4.50
C ARG A 12 -0.94 -9.36 5.77
N ALA A 13 -2.21 -8.95 5.79
CA ALA A 13 -3.11 -9.29 6.89
C ALA A 13 -3.21 -10.81 7.06
N GLY A 14 -3.02 -11.33 8.28
CA GLY A 14 -2.96 -12.77 8.52
C GLY A 14 -1.56 -13.39 8.41
N ARG A 15 -0.52 -12.61 8.09
CA ARG A 15 0.87 -13.08 8.06
C ARG A 15 1.56 -12.75 9.37
N GLY A 16 2.00 -13.78 10.09
CA GLY A 16 2.64 -13.64 11.40
C GLY A 16 3.98 -12.89 11.36
N THR A 17 4.70 -12.90 10.23
CA THR A 17 6.01 -12.24 10.11
C THR A 17 6.11 -11.32 8.88
N PRO A 18 6.64 -10.10 9.05
CA PRO A 18 6.88 -9.17 7.95
C PRO A 18 8.18 -9.47 7.21
N THR A 19 8.13 -9.35 5.88
CA THR A 19 9.30 -9.27 5.01
C THR A 19 9.99 -7.91 5.14
N GLY A 20 11.19 -7.75 4.57
CA GLY A 20 11.88 -6.45 4.55
C GLY A 20 11.05 -5.34 3.89
N ILE A 21 10.39 -5.65 2.77
CA ILE A 21 9.51 -4.70 2.07
C ILE A 21 8.31 -4.30 2.96
N ASP A 22 7.71 -5.26 3.66
CA ASP A 22 6.57 -4.98 4.55
C ASP A 22 6.96 -3.99 5.66
N ARG A 23 8.17 -4.13 6.21
CA ARG A 23 8.69 -3.23 7.26
C ARG A 23 8.91 -1.82 6.73
N VAL A 24 9.44 -1.68 5.52
CA VAL A 24 9.65 -0.36 4.90
C VAL A 24 8.32 0.32 4.57
N GLU A 25 7.37 -0.40 3.97
CA GLU A 25 6.04 0.16 3.68
C GLU A 25 5.32 0.59 4.97
N LEU A 26 5.41 -0.21 6.04
CA LEU A 26 4.88 0.13 7.36
C LEU A 26 5.54 1.39 7.94
N ALA A 27 6.87 1.50 7.84
CA ALA A 27 7.61 2.66 8.34
C ALA A 27 7.21 3.95 7.59
N TYR A 28 7.04 3.88 6.27
CA TYR A 28 6.54 5.01 5.47
C TYR A 28 5.11 5.40 5.86
N ALA A 29 4.23 4.42 6.05
CA ALA A 29 2.86 4.68 6.49
C ALA A 29 2.83 5.37 7.85
N GLN A 30 3.55 4.83 8.84
CA GLN A 30 3.66 5.40 10.18
C GLN A 30 4.26 6.81 10.15
N HIS A 31 5.31 7.02 9.36
CA HIS A 31 5.95 8.33 9.21
C HIS A 31 4.99 9.37 8.61
N LEU A 32 4.27 9.01 7.54
CA LEU A 32 3.33 9.94 6.90
C LEU A 32 2.13 10.28 7.79
N ILE A 33 1.61 9.30 8.54
CA ILE A 33 0.55 9.52 9.54
C ILE A 33 1.06 10.45 10.64
N ALA A 34 2.20 10.14 11.24
CA ALA A 34 2.75 10.92 12.36
C ALA A 34 3.17 12.35 11.95
N ALA A 35 3.67 12.52 10.72
CA ALA A 35 4.08 13.83 10.23
C ALA A 35 2.92 14.80 9.97
N GLY A 36 1.66 14.34 10.03
CA GLY A 36 0.46 15.17 9.81
C GLY A 36 0.44 15.84 8.43
N ARG A 37 1.19 15.30 7.46
CA ARG A 37 1.23 15.87 6.10
C ARG A 37 -0.11 15.65 5.41
N SER A 38 -0.38 16.46 4.39
CA SER A 38 -1.54 16.22 3.51
C SER A 38 -1.38 14.88 2.78
N THR A 39 -1.97 13.83 3.33
CA THR A 39 -1.89 12.46 2.80
C THR A 39 -3.26 11.81 2.68
N CYS A 40 -3.36 10.87 1.76
CA CYS A 40 -4.43 9.89 1.70
C CYS A 40 -3.85 8.51 1.41
N PHE A 41 -4.67 7.48 1.49
CA PHE A 41 -4.23 6.11 1.30
C PHE A 41 -4.97 5.50 0.12
N ALA A 42 -4.23 4.77 -0.71
CA ALA A 42 -4.75 4.04 -1.83
C ALA A 42 -4.48 2.55 -1.63
N ALA A 43 -5.30 1.71 -2.25
CA ALA A 43 -5.01 0.29 -2.38
C ALA A 43 -5.76 -0.30 -3.56
N THR A 44 -5.33 -1.47 -4.03
CA THR A 44 -5.99 -2.17 -5.12
C THR A 44 -7.36 -2.68 -4.72
N THR A 45 -8.31 -2.49 -5.62
CA THR A 45 -9.65 -3.03 -5.50
C THR A 45 -9.68 -4.49 -5.97
N VAL A 46 -10.72 -5.23 -5.59
CA VAL A 46 -10.98 -6.59 -6.09
C VAL A 46 -11.19 -6.64 -7.62
N PHE A 47 -11.52 -5.51 -8.24
CA PHE A 47 -11.70 -5.37 -9.69
C PHE A 47 -10.40 -4.95 -10.42
N GLY A 48 -9.26 -4.95 -9.72
CA GLY A 48 -7.94 -4.69 -10.31
C GLY A 48 -7.60 -3.23 -10.58
N GLY A 49 -8.45 -2.28 -10.16
CA GLY A 49 -8.16 -0.84 -10.16
C GLY A 49 -7.60 -0.37 -8.82
N LEU A 50 -7.50 0.95 -8.64
CA LEU A 50 -7.17 1.56 -7.34
C LEU A 50 -8.42 2.10 -6.64
N GLY A 51 -8.38 2.20 -5.32
CA GLY A 51 -9.46 2.78 -4.52
C GLY A 51 -8.92 3.69 -3.43
N LEU A 52 -9.77 4.59 -2.94
CA LEU A 52 -9.44 5.39 -1.76
C LEU A 52 -9.68 4.53 -0.52
N LEU A 53 -8.63 4.32 0.26
CA LEU A 53 -8.75 3.83 1.62
C LEU A 53 -8.92 5.05 2.54
N PRO A 54 -10.05 5.19 3.25
CA PRO A 54 -10.25 6.36 4.09
C PRO A 54 -9.24 6.37 5.24
N SER A 55 -8.78 7.57 5.63
CA SER A 55 -7.69 7.73 6.60
C SER A 55 -7.94 7.03 7.94
N PRO A 56 -9.15 7.10 8.56
CA PRO A 56 -9.39 6.41 9.83
C PRO A 56 -9.20 4.89 9.72
N GLU A 57 -9.68 4.27 8.63
CA GLU A 57 -9.50 2.84 8.37
C GLU A 57 -8.02 2.49 8.11
N ALA A 58 -7.31 3.31 7.33
CA ALA A 58 -5.89 3.11 7.06
C ALA A 58 -5.04 3.21 8.33
N GLU A 59 -5.24 4.25 9.13
CA GLU A 59 -4.51 4.52 10.37
C GLU A 59 -4.75 3.41 11.40
N ALA A 60 -6.02 3.01 11.58
CA ALA A 60 -6.36 1.90 12.48
C ALA A 60 -5.70 0.59 12.04
N PHE A 61 -5.70 0.30 10.74
CA PHE A 61 -5.07 -0.88 10.18
C PHE A 61 -3.54 -0.86 10.36
N VAL A 62 -2.89 0.26 10.03
CA VAL A 62 -1.43 0.46 10.16
C VAL A 62 -0.98 0.33 11.61
N ALA A 63 -1.74 0.89 12.55
CA ALA A 63 -1.47 0.74 13.97
C ALA A 63 -1.58 -0.74 14.41
N ALA A 64 -2.66 -1.42 14.01
CA ALA A 64 -2.91 -2.80 14.39
C ALA A 64 -1.87 -3.78 13.83
N ILE A 65 -1.53 -3.68 12.54
CA ILE A 65 -0.55 -4.59 11.93
C ILE A 65 0.86 -4.34 12.48
N GLY A 66 1.20 -3.08 12.78
CA GLY A 66 2.46 -2.73 13.43
C GLY A 66 2.58 -3.29 14.84
N ALA A 67 1.52 -3.16 15.66
CA ALA A 67 1.50 -3.74 17.01
C ALA A 67 1.60 -5.27 16.96
N ALA A 68 0.84 -5.91 16.06
CA ALA A 68 0.86 -7.37 15.89
C ALA A 68 2.27 -7.89 15.54
N TRP A 69 2.98 -7.24 14.62
CA TRP A 69 4.33 -7.66 14.24
C TRP A 69 5.42 -7.34 15.26
N ARG A 70 5.19 -6.37 16.15
CA ARG A 70 6.06 -6.12 17.31
C ARG A 70 5.76 -7.04 18.49
N GLY A 71 4.68 -7.82 18.44
CA GLY A 71 4.21 -8.63 19.56
C GLY A 71 3.65 -7.79 20.70
N GLU A 72 3.11 -6.61 20.40
CA GLU A 72 2.52 -5.70 21.40
C GLU A 72 1.04 -6.04 21.65
N GLY A 73 0.57 -5.85 22.88
CA GLY A 73 -0.85 -5.90 23.24
C GLY A 73 -1.36 -7.30 23.62
N ASP A 74 -2.57 -7.60 23.15
CA ASP A 74 -3.31 -8.84 23.49
C ASP A 74 -2.62 -10.10 22.92
N SER A 75 -3.26 -11.26 23.13
CA SER A 75 -2.79 -12.53 22.56
C SER A 75 -2.55 -12.45 21.04
N ALA A 76 -1.62 -13.26 20.53
CA ALA A 76 -1.32 -13.32 19.09
C ALA A 76 -2.57 -13.60 18.23
N ALA A 77 -3.47 -14.46 18.72
CA ALA A 77 -4.75 -14.75 18.07
C ALA A 77 -5.68 -13.52 18.06
N THR A 78 -5.70 -12.76 19.16
CA THR A 78 -6.49 -11.53 19.26
C THR A 78 -6.00 -10.48 18.26
N ASN A 79 -4.69 -10.29 18.19
CA ASN A 79 -4.07 -9.35 17.26
C ASN A 79 -4.32 -9.76 15.80
N ASP A 80 -4.21 -11.05 15.47
CA ASP A 80 -4.46 -11.55 14.11
C ASP A 80 -5.89 -11.27 13.65
N TRP A 81 -6.91 -11.59 14.48
CA TRP A 81 -8.31 -11.34 14.10
C TRP A 81 -8.53 -9.85 13.85
N ARG A 82 -8.00 -8.97 14.72
CA ARG A 82 -8.19 -7.52 14.64
C ARG A 82 -7.59 -6.98 13.34
N VAL A 83 -6.37 -7.40 13.00
CA VAL A 83 -5.71 -7.02 11.75
C VAL A 83 -6.53 -7.47 10.55
N ARG A 84 -6.99 -8.73 10.54
CA ARG A 84 -7.79 -9.29 9.44
C ARG A 84 -9.13 -8.58 9.28
N TRP A 85 -9.79 -8.24 10.38
CA TRP A 85 -11.06 -7.51 10.36
C TRP A 85 -10.89 -6.09 9.83
N LEU A 86 -9.83 -5.38 10.26
CA LEU A 86 -9.51 -4.05 9.74
C LEU A 86 -9.15 -4.09 8.25
N ALA A 87 -8.39 -5.08 7.82
CA ALA A 87 -8.09 -5.28 6.40
C ALA A 87 -9.35 -5.56 5.58
N TRP A 88 -10.24 -6.44 6.06
CA TRP A 88 -11.52 -6.72 5.43
C TRP A 88 -12.40 -5.45 5.31
N ARG A 89 -12.50 -4.66 6.38
CA ARG A 89 -13.19 -3.35 6.35
C ARG A 89 -12.57 -2.41 5.33
N GLY A 90 -11.23 -2.35 5.28
CA GLY A 90 -10.49 -1.58 4.28
C GLY A 90 -10.87 -1.99 2.86
N HIS A 91 -10.83 -3.29 2.56
CA HIS A 91 -11.25 -3.83 1.26
C HIS A 91 -12.71 -3.50 0.91
N ALA A 92 -13.62 -3.55 1.89
CA ALA A 92 -15.01 -3.15 1.67
C ALA A 92 -15.13 -1.67 1.25
N ARG A 93 -14.31 -0.77 1.80
CA ARG A 93 -14.28 0.66 1.39
C ARG A 93 -13.76 0.86 -0.04
N LEU A 94 -12.83 0.00 -0.48
CA LEU A 94 -12.26 0.05 -1.83
C LEU A 94 -13.27 -0.33 -2.93
N ALA A 95 -14.41 -0.94 -2.58
CA ALA A 95 -15.49 -1.25 -3.53
C ALA A 95 -16.10 -0.01 -4.21
N THR A 96 -15.85 1.18 -3.67
CA THR A 96 -16.24 2.47 -4.28
C THR A 96 -15.42 2.84 -5.52
N GLY A 97 -14.36 2.10 -5.82
CA GLY A 97 -13.53 2.24 -7.01
C GLY A 97 -12.64 3.49 -7.01
N GLU A 98 -12.21 3.91 -8.20
CA GLU A 98 -11.20 4.95 -8.38
C GLU A 98 -11.74 6.38 -8.22
N ARG A 99 -13.06 6.58 -8.35
CA ARG A 99 -13.66 7.93 -8.38
C ARG A 99 -13.33 8.75 -7.11
N PRO A 100 -13.50 8.22 -5.89
CA PRO A 100 -13.16 8.97 -4.68
C PRO A 100 -11.67 9.28 -4.57
N LEU A 101 -10.80 8.37 -5.00
CA LEU A 101 -9.36 8.57 -4.99
C LEU A 101 -8.96 9.70 -5.95
N ILE A 102 -9.47 9.68 -7.17
CA ILE A 102 -9.21 10.73 -8.16
C ILE A 102 -9.73 12.08 -7.66
N ALA A 103 -10.96 12.12 -7.13
CA ALA A 103 -11.54 13.35 -6.58
C ALA A 103 -10.67 13.92 -5.45
N ARG A 104 -10.23 13.07 -4.52
CA ARG A 104 -9.35 13.47 -3.41
C ARG A 104 -8.02 14.03 -3.91
N LEU A 105 -7.39 13.36 -4.88
CA LEU A 105 -6.12 13.79 -5.45
C LEU A 105 -6.26 15.11 -6.22
N ARG A 106 -7.34 15.29 -6.99
CA ARG A 106 -7.60 16.53 -7.74
C ARG A 106 -7.94 17.73 -6.85
N ALA A 107 -8.40 17.49 -5.63
CA ALA A 107 -8.66 18.54 -4.65
C ALA A 107 -7.39 19.07 -3.96
N ALA A 108 -6.22 18.46 -4.20
CA ALA A 108 -4.96 18.97 -3.67
C ALA A 108 -4.57 20.29 -4.34
N SER A 109 -4.02 21.23 -3.55
CA SER A 109 -3.50 22.52 -4.04
C SER A 109 -2.34 22.34 -5.02
N ASP A 110 -1.43 21.43 -4.68
CA ASP A 110 -0.27 21.08 -5.50
C ASP A 110 -0.49 19.77 -6.25
N ARG A 111 0.33 19.56 -7.29
CA ARG A 111 0.35 18.31 -8.05
C ARG A 111 0.54 17.12 -7.09
N PRO A 112 -0.44 16.22 -6.96
CA PRO A 112 -0.37 15.14 -5.99
C PRO A 112 0.67 14.09 -6.41
N ILE A 113 1.18 13.35 -5.42
CA ILE A 113 2.09 12.23 -5.62
C ILE A 113 1.34 10.94 -5.33
N TYR A 114 1.38 9.98 -6.23
CA TYR A 114 1.06 8.58 -5.94
C TYR A 114 2.38 7.86 -5.64
N LEU A 115 2.51 7.39 -4.40
CA LEU A 115 3.72 6.78 -3.85
C LEU A 115 3.51 5.27 -3.68
N LEU A 116 4.28 4.48 -4.43
CA LEU A 116 4.30 3.02 -4.31
C LEU A 116 5.63 2.58 -3.72
N VAL A 117 5.63 2.17 -2.45
CA VAL A 117 6.86 1.78 -1.74
C VAL A 117 7.18 0.31 -1.97
N SER A 118 6.17 -0.54 -2.11
CA SER A 118 6.33 -1.99 -2.05
C SER A 118 6.52 -2.71 -3.38
N HIS A 119 6.61 -1.96 -4.49
CA HIS A 119 6.61 -2.44 -5.89
C HIS A 119 5.41 -3.29 -6.31
N HIS A 120 4.54 -3.64 -5.36
CA HIS A 120 3.37 -4.45 -5.60
C HIS A 120 2.47 -3.69 -6.59
N HIS A 121 2.17 -4.25 -7.75
CA HIS A 121 1.44 -3.61 -8.84
C HIS A 121 2.23 -2.69 -9.78
N LEU A 122 3.57 -2.70 -9.73
CA LEU A 122 4.37 -2.14 -10.82
C LEU A 122 4.09 -2.82 -12.16
N GLU A 123 3.69 -4.09 -12.15
CA GLU A 123 3.31 -4.87 -13.33
C GLU A 123 2.01 -4.39 -14.00
N ARG A 124 1.33 -3.38 -13.45
CA ARG A 124 0.04 -2.85 -13.93
C ARG A 124 0.17 -1.44 -14.51
N PRO A 125 0.91 -1.23 -15.61
CA PRO A 125 1.19 0.10 -16.15
C PRO A 125 -0.09 0.84 -16.56
N ALA A 126 -1.13 0.14 -17.00
CA ALA A 126 -2.41 0.74 -17.38
C ALA A 126 -3.12 1.42 -16.20
N VAL A 127 -3.06 0.84 -15.00
CA VAL A 127 -3.67 1.41 -13.78
C VAL A 127 -2.94 2.67 -13.37
N ILE A 128 -1.61 2.63 -13.37
CA ILE A 128 -0.74 3.77 -13.05
C ILE A 128 -0.93 4.88 -14.09
N ALA A 129 -0.95 4.56 -15.38
CA ALA A 129 -1.18 5.51 -16.46
C ALA A 129 -2.56 6.19 -16.34
N ARG A 130 -3.61 5.43 -16.03
CA ARG A 130 -4.95 5.96 -15.80
C ARG A 130 -5.00 6.92 -14.62
N LEU A 131 -4.33 6.59 -13.50
CA LEU A 131 -4.25 7.48 -12.34
C LEU A 131 -3.47 8.76 -12.69
N LYS A 132 -2.30 8.65 -13.33
CA LYS A 132 -1.49 9.80 -13.79
C LYS A 132 -2.31 10.73 -14.68
N ALA A 133 -3.07 10.18 -15.64
CA ALA A 133 -3.89 10.96 -16.56
C ALA A 133 -5.08 11.64 -15.86
N ARG A 134 -5.85 10.90 -15.07
CA ARG A 134 -7.10 11.39 -14.47
C ARG A 134 -6.90 12.28 -13.25
N ALA A 135 -5.91 11.98 -12.41
CA ALA A 135 -5.60 12.72 -11.19
C ALA A 135 -4.48 13.76 -11.38
N ARG A 136 -3.83 13.79 -12.55
CA ARG A 136 -2.62 14.58 -12.82
C ARG A 136 -1.47 14.30 -11.84
N ALA A 137 -1.49 13.13 -11.19
CA ALA A 137 -0.53 12.76 -10.17
C ALA A 137 0.86 12.52 -10.77
N ARG A 138 1.91 12.84 -10.00
CA ARG A 138 3.25 12.29 -10.22
C ARG A 138 3.27 10.88 -9.66
N PHE A 139 3.81 9.94 -10.42
CA PHE A 139 4.06 8.59 -9.91
C PHE A 139 5.49 8.52 -9.39
N VAL A 140 5.64 8.07 -8.14
CA VAL A 140 6.92 7.81 -7.50
C VAL A 140 6.88 6.39 -6.97
N CYS A 141 7.88 5.60 -7.30
CA CYS A 141 8.05 4.27 -6.72
C CYS A 141 9.42 4.16 -6.07
N LEU A 142 9.49 3.32 -5.03
CA LEU A 142 10.77 2.88 -4.47
C LEU A 142 11.10 1.53 -5.10
N ILE A 143 12.33 1.39 -5.62
CA ILE A 143 12.92 0.11 -5.99
C ILE A 143 13.88 -0.29 -4.87
N HIS A 144 13.63 -1.43 -4.24
CA HIS A 144 14.39 -1.91 -3.10
C HIS A 144 15.70 -2.57 -3.51
N ASP A 145 15.69 -3.32 -4.61
CA ASP A 145 16.86 -3.91 -5.22
C ASP A 145 16.57 -4.25 -6.70
N VAL A 146 17.64 -4.48 -7.45
CA VAL A 146 17.60 -4.97 -8.84
C VAL A 146 18.22 -6.37 -8.92
N ILE A 147 18.38 -7.05 -7.78
CA ILE A 147 18.98 -8.39 -7.68
C ILE A 147 18.29 -9.38 -8.63
N PRO A 148 16.95 -9.42 -8.76
CA PRO A 148 16.31 -10.33 -9.71
C PRO A 148 16.70 -10.14 -11.18
N ILE A 149 17.19 -8.95 -11.56
CA ILE A 149 17.63 -8.61 -12.92
C ILE A 149 19.12 -8.93 -13.08
N ASP A 150 19.94 -8.44 -12.16
CA ASP A 150 21.41 -8.50 -12.27
C ASP A 150 21.99 -9.85 -11.80
N TYR A 151 21.34 -10.49 -10.82
CA TYR A 151 21.77 -11.75 -10.19
C TYR A 151 20.59 -12.70 -9.98
N PRO A 152 19.96 -13.19 -11.08
CA PRO A 152 18.75 -14.02 -11.01
C PRO A 152 18.95 -15.33 -10.22
N GLU A 153 20.18 -15.82 -10.07
CA GLU A 153 20.55 -16.99 -9.26
C GLU A 153 20.27 -16.81 -7.75
N TYR A 154 20.21 -15.57 -7.26
CA TYR A 154 19.85 -15.25 -5.88
C TYR A 154 18.36 -14.96 -5.70
N ALA A 155 17.59 -14.91 -6.79
CA ALA A 155 16.15 -14.71 -6.77
C ALA A 155 15.39 -16.06 -6.75
N LYS A 156 14.13 -16.02 -6.33
CA LYS A 156 13.27 -17.21 -6.41
C LYS A 156 13.02 -17.58 -7.89
N PRO A 157 12.86 -18.87 -8.22
CA PRO A 157 12.49 -19.30 -9.58
C PRO A 157 11.29 -18.51 -10.12
N GLY A 158 11.40 -17.98 -11.34
CA GLY A 158 10.37 -17.17 -12.00
C GLY A 158 10.30 -15.69 -11.58
N GLN A 159 11.12 -15.21 -10.64
CA GLN A 159 11.16 -13.77 -10.31
C GLN A 159 11.83 -12.94 -11.42
N ALA A 160 12.91 -13.44 -12.03
CA ALA A 160 13.61 -12.70 -13.08
C ALA A 160 12.71 -12.36 -14.29
N GLU A 161 11.80 -13.26 -14.66
CA GLU A 161 10.85 -13.05 -15.77
C GLU A 161 9.83 -11.95 -15.47
N ASN A 162 9.41 -11.81 -14.21
CA ASN A 162 8.47 -10.77 -13.79
C ASN A 162 9.10 -9.36 -13.71
N HIS A 163 10.43 -9.26 -13.85
CA HIS A 163 11.21 -8.03 -13.69
C HIS A 163 11.91 -7.58 -14.98
N ARG A 164 11.68 -8.27 -16.11
CA ARG A 164 12.11 -7.85 -17.45
C ARG A 164 11.04 -7.01 -18.15
#